data_AF-A0A5K7TSX0-F1
#
_entry.id   AF-A0A5K7TSX0-F1
#
_cell.length_a   1.000
_cell.length_b   1.000
_cell.length_c   1.000
_cell.angle_alpha   90.00
_cell.angle_beta   90.00
_cell.angle_gamma   90.00
#
_symmetry.space_group_name_H-M   'P 1'
#
loop_
_entity.id
_entity.type
_entity.pdbx_description
1 polymer ?
#
loop_
_entity_poly.entity_id
_entity_poly.type
_entity_poly.pdbx_seq_one_letter_code
_entity_poly.pdbx_strand_id
1 'polypeptide(L)' 'MDEKAEITADTLELLLLNQTAIRAALEELSLWVSQRGSIHIHDNVMVALMTLDTHSEAISVGIERLRA' A
#
# COMPACT_ATOMS: atom_id res chain seq x y z
N MET A 1 26.82 9.72 0.82
CA MET A 1 25.48 9.57 0.21
C MET A 1 24.76 10.90 0.43
N ASP A 2 23.96 11.36 -0.53
CA ASP A 2 23.27 12.66 -0.43
C ASP A 2 22.25 12.59 0.71
N GLU A 3 22.39 13.44 1.74
CA GLU A 3 21.46 13.53 2.90
C GLU A 3 20.00 13.60 2.45
N LYS A 4 19.75 14.24 1.30
CA LYS A 4 18.41 14.30 0.69
C LYS A 4 17.92 12.93 0.21
N ALA A 5 18.80 12.09 -0.34
CA ALA A 5 18.45 10.75 -0.77
C ALA A 5 18.11 9.85 0.42
N GLU A 6 18.83 9.97 1.54
CA GLU A 6 18.51 9.25 2.78
C GLU A 6 17.16 9.68 3.36
N ILE A 7 16.93 10.99 3.54
CA ILE A 7 15.64 11.50 4.04
C ILE A 7 14.48 11.08 3.12
N THR A 8 14.70 11.07 1.80
CA THR A 8 13.69 10.61 0.84
C THR A 8 13.41 9.12 0.99
N ALA A 9 14.45 8.28 1.12
CA ALA A 9 14.29 6.84 1.32
C ALA A 9 13.54 6.53 2.63
N ASP A 10 13.92 7.17 3.73
CA ASP A 10 13.25 6.99 5.03
C ASP A 10 11.77 7.41 4.98
N THR A 11 11.47 8.52 4.30
CA THR A 11 10.09 8.98 4.10
C THR A 11 9.28 7.98 3.26
N LEU A 12 9.90 7.42 2.21
CA LEU A 12 9.25 6.41 1.36
C LEU A 12 9.02 5.09 2.12
N GLU A 13 9.90 4.70 3.03
CA GLU A 13 9.68 3.54 3.90
C GLU A 13 8.46 3.74 4.82
N LEU A 14 8.31 4.92 5.42
CA LEU A 14 7.10 5.26 6.18
C LEU A 14 5.84 5.21 5.30
N LEU A 15 5.95 5.67 4.05
CA LEU A 15 4.84 5.61 3.10
C LEU A 15 4.50 4.16 2.70
N LEU A 16 5.50 3.29 2.54
CA LEU A 16 5.32 1.86 2.27
C LEU A 16 4.61 1.14 3.43
N LEU A 17 5.00 1.47 4.68
CA LEU A 17 4.30 0.98 5.88
C LEU A 17 2.84 1.43 5.89
N ASN A 18 2.56 2.67 5.50
CA ASN A 18 1.19 3.16 5.35
C ASN A 18 0.40 2.41 4.27
N GLN A 19 1.01 2.08 3.12
CA GLN A 19 0.33 1.25 2.11
C GLN A 19 -0.08 -0.11 2.69
N THR A 20 0.82 -0.74 3.43
CA THR A 20 0.58 -2.04 4.09
C THR A 20 -0.55 -1.95 5.11
N ALA A 21 -0.53 -0.93 5.96
CA ALA A 21 -1.55 -0.73 6.99
C ALA A 21 -2.95 -0.44 6.40
N ILE A 22 -3.02 0.41 5.38
CA ILE A 22 -4.27 0.74 4.68
C ILE A 22 -4.82 -0.50 3.98
N ARG A 23 -3.97 -1.26 3.30
CA ARG A 23 -4.35 -2.50 2.63
C ARG A 23 -4.98 -3.49 3.62
N ALA A 24 -4.32 -3.75 4.75
CA ALA A 24 -4.83 -4.65 5.78
C ALA A 24 -6.19 -4.19 6.33
N ALA A 25 -6.34 -2.89 6.63
CA ALA A 25 -7.59 -2.33 7.11
C ALA A 25 -8.73 -2.46 6.08
N LEU A 26 -8.45 -2.19 4.80
CA LEU A 26 -9.44 -2.31 3.74
C LEU A 26 -9.83 -3.76 3.46
N GLU A 27 -8.89 -4.71 3.55
CA GLU A 27 -9.19 -6.14 3.44
C GLU A 27 -10.14 -6.60 4.54
N GLU A 28 -9.87 -6.24 5.80
CA GLU A 28 -10.73 -6.62 6.92
C GLU A 28 -12.15 -6.06 6.76
N LEU A 29 -12.27 -4.78 6.39
CA LEU A 29 -13.56 -4.14 6.11
C LEU A 29 -14.27 -4.80 4.92
N SER A 30 -13.55 -5.12 3.85
CA SER A 30 -14.07 -5.77 2.65
C SER A 30 -14.65 -7.15 2.97
N LEU A 31 -13.94 -7.95 3.76
CA LEU A 31 -14.42 -9.26 4.22
C LEU A 31 -15.66 -9.12 5.10
N TRP A 32 -15.67 -8.17 6.04
CA TRP A 32 -16.81 -7.91 6.92
C TRP A 32 -18.07 -7.49 6.16
N VAL A 33 -17.92 -6.67 5.11
CA VAL A 33 -19.02 -6.27 4.22
C VAL A 33 -19.49 -7.45 3.36
N SER A 34 -18.56 -8.24 2.81
CA SER A 34 -18.86 -9.43 2.00
C SER A 34 -19.67 -10.48 2.76
N GLN A 35 -19.31 -10.74 4.02
CA GLN A 35 -20.01 -11.68 4.91
C GLN A 35 -21.47 -11.29 5.16
N ARG A 36 -21.87 -10.04 4.87
CA ARG A 36 -23.27 -9.58 4.96
C ARG A 36 -23.98 -9.49 3.62
N GLY A 37 -23.43 -10.10 2.57
CA GLY A 37 -24.05 -10.21 1.26
C GLY A 37 -23.72 -9.07 0.29
N SER A 38 -22.93 -8.08 0.71
CA SER A 38 -22.49 -6.97 -0.14
C SER A 38 -21.24 -7.34 -0.95
N ILE A 39 -21.34 -8.40 -1.75
CA ILE A 39 -20.21 -8.96 -2.53
C ILE A 39 -19.68 -7.94 -3.55
N HIS A 40 -20.56 -7.17 -4.21
CA HIS A 40 -20.14 -6.13 -5.17
C HIS A 40 -19.28 -5.01 -4.52
N ILE A 41 -19.47 -4.73 -3.22
CA ILE A 41 -18.61 -3.79 -2.50
C ILE A 41 -17.24 -4.42 -2.25
N HIS A 42 -17.20 -5.71 -1.91
CA HIS A 42 -15.95 -6.45 -1.78
C HIS A 42 -15.14 -6.41 -3.09
N ASP A 43 -15.77 -6.69 -4.23
CA ASP A 43 -15.12 -6.64 -5.55
C ASP A 43 -14.54 -5.25 -5.85
N ASN A 44 -15.29 -4.19 -5.56
CA ASN A 44 -14.81 -2.81 -5.71
C ASN A 44 -13.59 -2.52 -4.82
N VAL A 45 -13.60 -3.01 -3.57
CA VAL A 45 -12.45 -2.86 -2.68
C VAL A 45 -11.25 -3.66 -3.20
N MET A 46 -11.44 -4.86 -3.74
CA MET A 46 -10.34 -5.63 -4.33
C MET A 46 -9.63 -4.88 -5.47
N VAL A 47 -10.37 -4.16 -6.32
CA VAL A 47 -9.79 -3.30 -7.36
C VAL A 47 -8.98 -2.15 -6.76
N ALA A 48 -9.46 -1.54 -5.67
CA ALA A 48 -8.71 -0.50 -4.95
C ALA A 48 -7.42 -1.07 -4.32
N LEU A 49 -7.47 -2.29 -3.77
CA LEU A 49 -6.31 -2.97 -3.20
C LEU A 49 -5.24 -3.27 -4.26
N MET A 50 -5.62 -3.67 -5.47
CA MET A 50 -4.67 -3.85 -6.59
C MET A 50 -3.90 -2.55 -6.91
N THR A 51 -4.56 -1.39 -6.76
CA THR A 51 -3.90 -0.08 -6.94
C THR A 51 -2.90 0.19 -5.82
N LEU A 52 -3.24 -0.13 -4.57
CA LEU A 52 -2.31 -0.03 -3.43
C LEU A 52 -1.11 -0.97 -3.57
N ASP A 53 -1.31 -2.17 -4.12
CA ASP A 53 -0.23 -3.13 -4.39
C ASP A 53 0.74 -2.57 -5.44
N THR A 54 0.22 -1.98 -6.52
CA THR A 54 1.02 -1.31 -7.56
C THR A 54 1.83 -0.14 -6.99
N HIS A 55 1.23 0.66 -6.11
CA HIS A 55 1.94 1.75 -5.43
C HIS A 55 3.03 1.23 -4.49
N SER A 56 2.74 0.17 -3.74
CA SER A 56 3.70 -0.45 -2.82
C SER A 56 4.93 -0.97 -3.56
N GLU A 57 4.74 -1.63 -4.70
CA GLU A 57 5.83 -2.09 -5.57
C GLU A 57 6.67 -0.90 -6.09
N ALA A 58 6.02 0.13 -6.62
CA ALA A 58 6.71 1.32 -7.13
C ALA A 58 7.52 2.05 -6.04
N ILE A 59 6.95 2.17 -4.83
CA ILE A 59 7.64 2.76 -3.67
C ILE A 59 8.85 1.90 -3.27
N SER A 60 8.70 0.57 -3.20
CA SER A 60 9.78 -0.35 -2.86
C SER A 60 10.96 -0.23 -3.84
N VAL A 61 10.68 -0.23 -5.15
CA VAL A 61 11.70 -0.02 -6.18
C VAL A 61 12.36 1.36 -6.04
N GLY A 62 11.60 2.39 -5.67
CA GLY A 62 12.13 3.72 -5.38
C GLY A 62 13.12 3.74 -4.22
N ILE A 63 12.78 3.06 -3.11
CA ILE A 63 13.65 2.91 -1.94
C ILE A 63 14.95 2.18 -2.31
N GLU A 64 14.84 1.05 -3.02
CA GLU A 64 16.01 0.28 -3.46
C GLU A 64 16.99 1.14 -4.27
N ARG A 65 16.47 1.97 -5.19
CA ARG A 65 17.29 2.86 -6.03
C ARG A 65 17.92 4.00 -5.26
N LEU A 66 17.26 4.52 -4.22
CA LEU A 66 17.80 5.61 -3.40
C LEU A 66 18.86 5.13 -2.41
N ARG A 67 18.80 3.85 -2.01
CA ARG A 67 19.73 3.22 -1.05
C ARG A 67 20.94 2.52 -1.69
N ALA A 68 20.92 2.28 -3.01
CA ALA A 68 22.03 1.68 -3.77
C ALA A 68 23.25 2.62 -3.87
#